data_AF-A0A918E663-F1
#
_entry.id   AF-A0A918E663-F1
#
_cell.length_a   1.000
_cell.length_b   1.000
_cell.length_c   1.000
_cell.angle_alpha   90.00
_cell.angle_beta   90.00
_cell.angle_gamma   90.00
#
_symmetry.space_group_name_H-M   'P 1'
#
loop_
_entity.id
_entity.type
_entity.pdbx_description
1 polymer ?
#
loop_
_entity_poly.entity_id
_entity_poly.type
_entity_poly.pdbx_seq_one_letter_code
_entity_poly.pdbx_strand_id
1 'polypeptide(L)'
;MFLFASPPLDHDRRDQAGRRELLADAFAGEGWEVPTLLAGMAEAPDFSFDRLSQVHLGRWSKGRVALAASTASGQGTGLALVGAYVLAAELARHDGHDEAFTAYERRMRPFA
;
A
#
# COMPACT_ATOMS: atom_id res chain seq x y z
N MET A 1 -4.45 -1.99 -15.94
CA MET A 1 -4.63 -2.29 -14.49
C MET A 1 -5.94 -3.05 -14.36
N PHE A 2 -5.91 -4.23 -13.74
CA PHE A 2 -7.11 -5.03 -13.48
C PHE A 2 -7.57 -4.80 -12.04
N LEU A 3 -8.85 -4.50 -11.85
CA LEU A 3 -9.51 -4.44 -10.54
C LEU A 3 -10.76 -5.31 -10.57
N PHE A 4 -10.93 -6.12 -9.54
CA PHE A 4 -12.15 -6.91 -9.33
C PHE A 4 -12.47 -6.99 -7.84
N ALA A 5 -13.75 -7.17 -7.54
CA ALA A 5 -14.20 -7.39 -6.17
C ALA A 5 -14.15 -8.88 -5.85
N SER A 6 -13.71 -9.23 -4.65
CA SER A 6 -13.72 -10.61 -4.16
C SER A 6 -13.97 -10.64 -2.65
N PRO A 7 -14.46 -11.76 -2.09
CA PRO A 7 -14.22 -12.08 -0.69
C PRO A 7 -12.71 -12.08 -0.36
N PRO A 8 -12.31 -12.07 0.92
CA PRO A 8 -10.90 -12.18 1.29
C PRO A 8 -10.25 -13.41 0.64
N LEU A 9 -9.29 -13.16 -0.25
CA LEU A 9 -8.48 -14.22 -0.87
C LEU A 9 -7.31 -14.53 0.04
N ASP A 10 -7.31 -15.73 0.60
CA ASP A 10 -6.15 -16.28 1.30
C ASP A 10 -5.20 -16.88 0.26
N HIS A 11 -4.15 -16.13 -0.08
CA HIS A 11 -3.13 -16.54 -1.03
C HIS A 11 -1.77 -16.17 -0.48
N ASP A 12 -0.77 -17.01 -0.74
CA ASP A 12 0.60 -16.67 -0.41
C ASP A 12 1.07 -15.53 -1.33
N ARG A 13 1.48 -14.41 -0.73
CA ARG A 13 2.05 -13.27 -1.46
C ARG A 13 3.34 -13.63 -2.22
N ARG A 14 3.99 -14.73 -1.86
CA ARG A 14 5.20 -15.23 -2.53
C ARG A 14 4.87 -16.16 -3.70
N ASP A 15 3.66 -16.72 -3.73
CA ASP A 15 3.20 -17.55 -4.85
C ASP A 15 2.81 -16.64 -6.02
N GLN A 16 3.74 -16.46 -6.96
CA GLN A 16 3.44 -15.70 -8.17
C GLN A 16 2.50 -16.45 -9.10
N ALA A 17 2.61 -17.78 -9.19
CA ALA A 17 1.84 -18.58 -10.13
C ALA A 17 0.36 -18.58 -9.73
N GLY A 18 0.05 -18.87 -8.47
CA GLY A 18 -1.32 -18.85 -7.96
C GLY A 18 -1.97 -17.46 -8.06
N ARG A 19 -1.20 -16.37 -7.87
CA ARG A 19 -1.74 -15.01 -8.05
C ARG A 19 -2.08 -14.65 -9.50
N ARG A 20 -1.31 -15.17 -10.46
CA ARG A 20 -1.61 -15.01 -11.90
C ARG A 20 -2.84 -15.81 -12.29
N GLU A 21 -2.96 -17.04 -11.78
CA GLU A 21 -4.14 -17.90 -11.97
C GLU A 21 -5.40 -17.24 -11.41
N LEU A 22 -5.35 -16.73 -10.17
CA LEU A 22 -6.46 -15.98 -9.56
C LEU A 22 -6.91 -14.79 -10.42
N LEU A 23 -5.97 -14.06 -11.02
CA LEU A 23 -6.31 -12.95 -11.90
C LEU A 23 -6.90 -13.42 -13.23
N ALA A 24 -6.35 -14.49 -13.82
CA ALA A 24 -6.85 -15.07 -15.06
C ALA A 24 -8.29 -15.60 -14.88
N ASP A 25 -8.55 -16.28 -13.77
CA ASP A 25 -9.88 -16.80 -13.44
C ASP A 25 -10.89 -15.68 -13.21
N ALA A 26 -10.48 -14.61 -12.51
CA ALA A 26 -11.35 -13.47 -12.24
C ALA A 26 -11.81 -12.72 -13.50
N PHE A 27 -11.03 -12.81 -14.59
CA PHE A 27 -11.31 -12.17 -15.87
C PHE A 27 -11.58 -13.18 -17.00
N ALA A 28 -11.80 -14.45 -16.65
CA ALA A 28 -12.05 -15.50 -17.62
C ALA A 28 -13.35 -15.21 -18.38
N GLY A 29 -13.28 -15.23 -19.72
CA GLY A 29 -14.43 -14.97 -20.58
C GLY A 29 -14.70 -13.49 -20.86
N GLU A 30 -13.92 -12.57 -20.28
CA GLU A 30 -13.96 -11.15 -20.64
C GLU A 30 -13.39 -10.91 -22.05
N GLY A 31 -14.01 -9.98 -22.78
CA GLY A 31 -13.68 -9.70 -24.18
C GLY A 31 -12.63 -8.59 -24.37
N TRP A 32 -12.70 -7.90 -25.52
CA TRP A 32 -11.78 -6.82 -25.90
C TRP A 32 -10.31 -7.30 -25.86
N GLU A 33 -9.42 -6.52 -25.27
CA GLU A 33 -7.99 -6.84 -25.15
C GLU A 33 -7.67 -7.71 -23.92
N VAL A 34 -8.66 -8.09 -23.11
CA VAL A 34 -8.42 -8.86 -21.88
C VAL A 34 -7.70 -10.18 -22.16
N PRO A 35 -8.06 -10.98 -23.18
CA PRO A 35 -7.31 -12.20 -23.50
C PRO A 35 -5.84 -11.93 -23.86
N THR A 36 -5.58 -10.88 -24.65
CA THR A 36 -4.22 -10.44 -25.01
C THR A 36 -3.42 -10.03 -23.78
N LEU A 37 -4.04 -9.26 -22.88
CA LEU A 37 -3.43 -8.78 -21.64
C LEU A 37 -3.16 -9.92 -20.65
N LEU A 38 -4.05 -10.91 -20.55
CA LEU A 38 -3.85 -12.12 -19.73
C LEU A 38 -2.72 -13.00 -20.28
N ALA A 39 -2.63 -13.14 -21.60
CA ALA A 39 -1.50 -13.85 -22.23
C ALA A 39 -0.17 -13.13 -21.97
N GLY A 40 -0.14 -11.80 -22.12
CA GLY A 40 1.05 -10.99 -21.82
C GLY A 40 1.42 -11.01 -20.33
N MET A 41 0.42 -11.07 -19.45
CA MET A 41 0.64 -11.21 -18.01
C MET A 41 1.46 -12.46 -17.71
N ALA A 42 1.16 -13.62 -18.30
CA ALA A 42 1.82 -14.90 -17.97
C ALA A 42 3.37 -14.82 -17.96
N GLU A 43 3.94 -14.04 -18.89
CA GLU A 43 5.39 -13.89 -19.08
C GLU A 43 5.97 -12.60 -18.47
N ALA A 44 5.15 -11.75 -17.85
CA ALA A 44 5.60 -10.46 -17.34
C ALA A 44 6.52 -10.62 -16.11
N PRO A 45 7.78 -10.14 -16.15
CA PRO A 45 8.75 -10.30 -15.06
C PRO A 45 8.46 -9.39 -13.84
N ASP A 46 7.63 -8.37 -14.03
CA ASP A 46 7.31 -7.30 -13.08
C ASP A 46 5.86 -7.37 -12.56
N PHE A 47 5.24 -8.55 -12.65
CA PHE A 47 3.86 -8.75 -12.19
C PHE A 47 3.67 -8.38 -10.72
N SER A 48 2.71 -7.48 -10.49
CA SER A 48 2.26 -7.09 -9.16
C SER A 48 0.77 -7.40 -8.99
N PHE A 49 0.43 -8.00 -7.85
CA PHE A 49 -0.93 -8.27 -7.43
C PHE A 49 -1.03 -8.05 -5.92
N ASP A 50 -1.96 -7.21 -5.50
CA ASP A 50 -2.25 -6.96 -4.09
C ASP A 50 -3.70 -6.51 -3.90
N ARG A 51 -4.15 -6.53 -2.65
CA ARG A 51 -5.46 -6.04 -2.26
C ARG A 51 -5.44 -4.53 -2.11
N LEU A 52 -6.47 -3.86 -2.62
CA LEU A 52 -6.70 -2.45 -2.30
C LEU A 52 -7.18 -2.37 -0.85
N SER A 53 -6.37 -1.75 0.02
CA SER A 53 -6.62 -1.72 1.46
C SER A 53 -6.07 -0.46 2.09
N GLN A 54 -6.73 0.02 3.15
CA GLN A 54 -6.28 1.16 3.94
C GLN A 54 -5.94 0.71 5.36
N VAL A 55 -4.75 1.08 5.81
CA VAL A 55 -4.28 0.76 7.16
C VAL A 55 -4.75 1.85 8.13
N HIS A 56 -5.53 1.45 9.14
CA HIS A 56 -6.00 2.34 10.20
C HIS A 56 -5.36 1.92 11.52
N LEU A 57 -4.61 2.84 12.16
CA LEU A 57 -3.90 2.58 13.41
C LEU A 57 -4.27 3.60 14.48
N GLY A 58 -4.44 3.11 15.72
CA GLY A 58 -4.65 3.94 16.90
C GLY A 58 -3.41 4.76 17.30
N ARG A 59 -2.21 4.29 16.95
CA ARG A 59 -0.93 4.99 17.14
C ARG A 59 0.04 4.61 16.02
N TRP A 60 0.82 5.56 15.54
CA TRP A 60 1.77 5.33 14.43
C TRP A 60 3.20 5.04 14.90
N SER A 61 3.41 4.94 16.21
CA SER A 61 4.71 4.68 16.81
C SER A 61 4.63 3.75 18.01
N LYS A 62 5.71 2.98 18.22
CA LYS A 62 5.92 2.13 19.40
C LYS A 62 7.40 2.16 19.78
N GLY A 63 7.70 2.65 20.98
CA GLY A 63 9.09 2.87 21.40
C GLY A 63 9.82 3.77 20.42
N ARG A 64 10.96 3.31 19.91
CA ARG A 64 11.81 4.05 18.96
C ARG A 64 11.47 3.82 17.48
N VAL A 65 10.34 3.19 17.19
CA VAL A 65 9.89 2.89 15.82
C VAL A 65 8.65 3.70 15.50
N ALA A 66 8.67 4.41 14.38
CA ALA A 66 7.53 5.12 13.81
C ALA A 66 7.27 4.67 12.37
N LEU A 67 6.00 4.67 11.97
CA LEU A 67 5.57 4.41 10.61
C LEU A 67 5.36 5.73 9.88
N ALA A 68 6.06 5.93 8.77
CA ALA A 68 5.77 7.02 7.84
C ALA A 68 4.64 6.57 6.91
N ALA A 69 3.51 7.30 6.92
CA ALA A 69 2.27 6.92 6.25
C ALA A 69 2.43 6.72 4.72
N SER A 70 1.79 5.68 4.19
CA SER A 70 1.52 5.45 2.77
C SER A 70 0.06 5.05 2.62
N THR A 71 -0.76 5.89 1.98
CA THR A 71 -2.19 5.61 1.72
C THR A 71 -2.38 5.03 0.32
N ALA A 72 -3.33 4.10 0.18
CA ALA A 72 -3.61 3.35 -1.04
C ALA A 72 -4.46 4.10 -2.10
N SER A 73 -4.73 5.40 -1.92
CA SER A 73 -5.72 6.16 -2.71
C SER A 73 -5.13 6.90 -3.93
N GLY A 74 -4.01 6.45 -4.49
CA GLY A 74 -3.29 7.17 -5.56
C GLY A 74 -2.55 8.43 -5.08
N GLN A 75 -2.70 8.80 -3.80
CA GLN A 75 -1.97 9.88 -3.13
C GLN A 75 -0.77 9.38 -2.31
N GLY A 76 -0.47 8.08 -2.34
CA GLY A 76 0.52 7.44 -1.48
C GLY A 76 1.91 8.09 -1.55
N THR A 77 2.37 8.47 -2.75
CA THR A 77 3.67 9.12 -2.94
C THR A 77 3.72 10.51 -2.28
N GLY A 78 2.66 11.32 -2.46
CA GLY A 78 2.59 12.65 -1.85
C GLY A 78 2.56 12.57 -0.33
N LEU A 79 1.75 11.65 0.21
CA LEU A 79 1.67 11.43 1.64
C LEU A 79 2.98 10.91 2.23
N ALA A 80 3.69 10.03 1.51
CA ALA A 80 4.99 9.53 1.94
C ALA A 80 6.04 10.65 2.03
N LEU A 81 6.08 11.54 1.03
CA LEU A 81 6.99 12.69 1.03
C LEU A 81 6.69 13.66 2.18
N VAL A 82 5.42 14.06 2.33
CA VAL A 82 5.00 14.96 3.41
C VAL A 82 5.23 14.29 4.77
N GLY A 83 4.88 13.01 4.91
CA GLY A 83 5.06 12.24 6.13
C GLY A 83 6.53 12.13 6.54
N ALA A 84 7.43 11.82 5.60
CA ALA A 84 8.86 11.76 5.86
C ALA A 84 9.42 13.13 6.28
N TYR A 85 9.02 14.20 5.58
CA TYR A 85 9.44 15.56 5.91
C TYR A 85 8.97 15.98 7.31
N VAL A 86 7.68 15.80 7.62
CA VAL A 86 7.13 16.18 8.93
C VAL A 86 7.77 15.35 10.03
N LEU A 87 7.95 14.05 9.85
CA LEU A 87 8.62 13.19 10.85
C LEU A 87 10.04 13.69 11.15
N ALA A 88 10.83 13.99 10.11
CA ALA A 88 12.18 14.51 10.27
C ALA A 88 12.18 15.89 10.96
N ALA A 89 11.24 16.76 10.59
CA ALA A 89 11.11 18.09 11.18
C ALA A 89 10.76 18.04 12.68
N GLU A 90 9.84 17.17 13.09
CA GLU A 90 9.48 17.03 14.51
C GLU A 90 10.63 16.36 15.30
N LEU A 91 11.35 15.38 14.72
CA LEU A 91 12.56 14.82 15.33
C LEU A 91 13.67 15.84 15.55
N ALA A 92 13.81 16.83 14.65
CA ALA A 92 14.81 17.89 14.79
C ALA A 92 14.42 18.97 15.82
N ARG A 93 13.13 19.06 16.19
CA ARG A 93 12.59 20.10 17.09
C ARG A 93 12.47 19.67 18.55
N HIS A 94 12.53 18.37 18.80
CA HIS A 94 12.32 17.77 20.12
C HIS A 94 13.55 16.98 20.55
N ASP A 95 13.88 17.04 21.84
CA ASP A 95 15.01 16.28 22.40
C ASP A 95 14.70 14.78 22.53
N GLY A 96 13.42 14.42 22.59
CA GLY A 96 12.92 13.05 22.78
C GLY A 96 12.09 12.54 21.59
N HIS A 97 12.35 11.29 21.17
CA HIS A 97 11.58 10.64 20.10
C HIS A 97 10.08 10.50 20.43
N ASP A 98 9.73 10.33 21.71
CA ASP A 98 8.34 10.15 22.13
C ASP A 98 7.50 11.42 21.91
N GLU A 99 8.09 12.59 22.17
CA GLU A 99 7.46 13.88 21.90
C GLU A 99 7.38 14.14 20.39
N ALA A 100 8.48 13.91 19.68
CA ALA A 100 8.55 14.06 18.22
C ALA A 100 7.49 13.19 17.51
N PHE A 101 7.34 11.92 17.90
CA PHE A 101 6.37 11.01 17.30
C PHE A 101 4.93 11.42 17.63
N THR A 102 4.68 11.92 18.84
CA THR A 102 3.36 12.44 19.21
C THR A 102 3.01 13.71 18.41
N ALA A 103 3.98 14.60 18.20
CA ALA A 103 3.81 15.80 17.37
C ALA A 103 3.59 15.45 15.89
N TYR A 104 4.39 14.52 15.35
CA TYR A 104 4.26 13.99 13.99
C TYR A 104 2.85 13.45 13.76
N GLU A 105 2.38 12.56 14.61
CA GLU A 105 1.07 11.93 14.48
C GLU A 105 -0.07 12.95 14.55
N ARG A 106 -0.01 13.89 15.52
CA ARG A 106 -1.01 14.96 15.65
C ARG A 106 -1.09 15.83 14.40
N ARG A 107 0.06 16.15 13.79
CA ARG A 107 0.14 17.03 12.63
C ARG A 107 -0.30 16.34 11.33
N MET A 108 -0.03 15.05 11.20
CA MET A 108 -0.33 14.30 9.99
C MET A 108 -1.74 13.69 9.96
N ARG A 109 -2.37 13.37 11.11
CA ARG A 109 -3.70 12.75 11.16
C ARG A 109 -4.79 13.48 10.36
N PRO A 110 -4.88 14.83 10.35
CA PRO A 110 -5.88 15.54 9.54
C PRO A 110 -5.63 15.45 8.02
N PHE A 111 -4.42 15.07 7.61
CA PHE A 111 -3.98 15.01 6.21
C PHE A 111 -3.95 13.57 5.66
N ALA A 112 -4.04 12.55 6.52
CA ALA A 112 -3.86 11.14 6.18
C ALA A 112 -5.19 10.35 6.13
#